data_AF-A0A9E5WDH1-F1
#
_entry.id   AF-A0A9E5WDH1-F1
#
_cell.length_a   1.000
_cell.length_b   1.000
_cell.length_c   1.000
_cell.angle_alpha   90.00
_cell.angle_beta   90.00
_cell.angle_gamma   90.00
#
_symmetry.space_group_name_H-M   'P 1'
#
loop_
_entity.id
_entity.type
_entity.pdbx_description
1 polymer ?
#
loop_
_entity_poly.entity_id
_entity_poly.type
_entity_poly.pdbx_seq_one_letter_code
_entity_poly.pdbx_strand_id
1 'polypeptide(L)'
;LSTIKKIVLDKIIGLPIEPAATKNRGQLLEEIFASAIGYNINDDELLAGGYPDIKNQALEVKIQDSPTVDLGKYSPEFEKIIPGCNGFTTRNMRYFIALTNPVTNIVEGGVLCPGNKLGSHFTYVPRESYKCQRSIPMSFFEGIKGQSVFNP
;
A
#
# COMPACT_ATOMS: atom_id res chain seq x y z
N LEU A 1 -5.34 -14.89 3.59
CA LEU A 1 -4.11 -14.24 4.12
C LEU A 1 -2.85 -15.06 3.87
N SER A 2 -2.86 -16.40 4.11
CA SER A 2 -1.70 -17.27 3.87
C SER A 2 -1.15 -17.19 2.44
N THR A 3 -2.03 -17.23 1.41
CA THR A 3 -1.63 -17.13 0.01
C THR A 3 -0.99 -15.78 -0.33
N ILE A 4 -1.64 -14.66 0.04
CA ILE A 4 -1.11 -13.30 -0.17
C ILE A 4 0.24 -13.14 0.51
N LYS A 5 0.37 -13.63 1.75
CA LYS A 5 1.64 -13.59 2.49
C LYS A 5 2.75 -14.36 1.77
N LYS A 6 2.43 -15.54 1.21
CA LYS A 6 3.38 -16.33 0.43
C LYS A 6 3.83 -15.57 -0.84
N ILE A 7 2.90 -14.96 -1.56
CA ILE A 7 3.22 -14.14 -2.74
C ILE A 7 4.15 -12.99 -2.37
N VAL A 8 3.85 -12.28 -1.29
CA VAL A 8 4.70 -11.19 -0.80
C VAL A 8 6.13 -11.68 -0.56
N LEU A 9 6.28 -12.76 0.20
CA LEU A 9 7.59 -13.29 0.57
C LEU A 9 8.37 -13.84 -0.63
N ASP A 10 7.70 -14.56 -1.54
CA ASP A 10 8.36 -15.30 -2.61
C ASP A 10 8.57 -14.46 -3.89
N LYS A 11 7.76 -13.40 -4.10
CA LYS A 11 7.71 -12.66 -5.37
C LYS A 11 7.93 -11.16 -5.23
N ILE A 12 7.64 -10.57 -4.07
CA ILE A 12 7.65 -9.11 -3.90
C ILE A 12 8.87 -8.64 -3.14
N ILE A 13 9.19 -9.25 -2.00
CA ILE A 13 10.36 -8.86 -1.22
C ILE A 13 11.64 -9.15 -2.03
N GLY A 14 12.51 -8.15 -2.14
CA GLY A 14 13.73 -8.22 -2.95
C GLY A 14 13.54 -7.87 -4.42
N LEU A 15 12.31 -7.59 -4.86
CA LEU A 15 12.03 -7.19 -6.24
C LEU A 15 12.51 -5.74 -6.48
N PRO A 16 13.32 -5.48 -7.53
CA PRO A 16 13.58 -4.13 -8.00
C PRO A 16 12.36 -3.59 -8.76
N ILE A 17 11.88 -2.42 -8.34
CA ILE A 17 10.83 -1.66 -9.04
C ILE A 17 11.46 -0.38 -9.56
N GLU A 18 11.92 -0.40 -10.81
CA GLU A 18 12.67 0.69 -11.44
C GLU A 18 11.97 2.06 -11.30
N PRO A 19 12.75 3.16 -11.27
CA PRO A 19 12.18 4.51 -11.25
C PRO A 19 11.29 4.76 -12.46
N ALA A 20 10.01 4.98 -12.18
CA ALA A 20 9.01 5.44 -13.14
C ALA A 20 8.03 6.35 -12.40
N ALA A 21 7.05 6.91 -13.11
CA ALA A 21 5.94 7.58 -12.43
C ALA A 21 5.30 6.64 -11.41
N THR A 22 4.95 7.15 -10.21
CA THR A 22 4.37 6.33 -9.12
C THR A 22 3.19 5.48 -9.58
N LYS A 23 2.38 6.00 -10.51
CA LYS A 23 1.29 5.25 -11.16
C LYS A 23 1.81 3.98 -11.85
N ASN A 24 2.85 4.09 -12.67
CA ASN A 24 3.41 2.98 -13.44
C ASN A 24 4.02 1.92 -12.52
N ARG A 25 4.67 2.36 -11.43
CA ARG A 25 5.22 1.45 -10.42
C ARG A 25 4.10 0.70 -9.69
N GLY A 26 3.03 1.41 -9.33
CA GLY A 26 1.83 0.83 -8.72
C GLY A 26 1.17 -0.22 -9.62
N GLN A 27 1.04 0.09 -10.92
CA GLN A 27 0.52 -0.85 -11.92
C GLN A 27 1.41 -2.09 -12.05
N LEU A 28 2.74 -1.94 -12.09
CA LEU A 28 3.65 -3.08 -12.10
C LEU A 28 3.44 -3.99 -10.87
N LEU A 29 3.28 -3.40 -9.68
CA LEU A 29 3.04 -4.19 -8.46
C LEU A 29 1.68 -4.92 -8.53
N GLU A 30 0.65 -4.25 -9.03
CA GLU A 30 -0.68 -4.82 -9.27
C GLU A 30 -0.62 -6.00 -10.24
N GLU A 31 0.07 -5.84 -11.37
CA GLU A 31 0.27 -6.89 -12.37
C GLU A 31 0.97 -8.12 -11.78
N ILE A 32 2.01 -7.92 -10.97
CA ILE A 32 2.73 -9.03 -10.33
C ILE A 32 1.82 -9.78 -9.36
N PHE A 33 1.03 -9.08 -8.55
CA PHE A 33 0.06 -9.74 -7.66
C PHE A 33 -1.04 -10.45 -8.44
N ALA A 34 -1.62 -9.82 -9.44
CA ALA A 34 -2.69 -10.38 -10.27
C ALA A 34 -2.20 -11.65 -10.99
N SER A 35 -1.02 -11.61 -11.59
CA SER A 35 -0.38 -12.78 -12.21
C SER A 35 -0.12 -13.89 -11.18
N ALA A 36 0.40 -13.56 -10.00
CA ALA A 36 0.73 -14.53 -8.96
C ALA A 36 -0.48 -15.26 -8.37
N ILE A 37 -1.67 -14.67 -8.40
CA ILE A 37 -2.93 -15.32 -7.99
C ILE A 37 -3.70 -15.95 -9.17
N GLY A 38 -3.15 -15.90 -10.39
CA GLY A 38 -3.69 -16.58 -11.57
C GLY A 38 -4.68 -15.77 -12.41
N TYR A 39 -4.69 -14.43 -12.32
CA TYR A 39 -5.38 -13.62 -13.33
C TYR A 39 -4.63 -13.66 -14.66
N ASN A 40 -5.38 -13.84 -15.74
CA ASN A 40 -4.89 -13.60 -17.09
C ASN A 40 -4.99 -12.11 -17.36
N ILE A 41 -3.85 -11.42 -17.33
CA ILE A 41 -3.77 -9.99 -17.63
C ILE A 41 -3.84 -9.88 -19.15
N ASN A 42 -5.06 -9.69 -19.67
CA ASN A 42 -5.25 -9.20 -21.03
C ASN A 42 -5.28 -7.66 -20.94
N ASP A 43 -4.53 -6.99 -21.81
CA ASP A 43 -4.31 -5.54 -21.78
C ASP A 43 -5.61 -4.70 -21.76
N ASP A 44 -6.73 -5.28 -22.20
CA ASP A 44 -8.03 -4.60 -22.30
C ASP A 44 -8.91 -4.65 -21.04
N GLU A 45 -8.68 -5.58 -20.08
CA GLU A 45 -9.62 -5.85 -18.97
C GLU A 45 -9.17 -5.42 -17.57
N LEU A 46 -7.86 -5.31 -17.30
CA LEU A 46 -7.35 -5.34 -15.92
C LEU A 46 -6.68 -4.07 -15.38
N LEU A 47 -6.45 -3.03 -16.18
CA LEU A 47 -5.72 -1.82 -15.72
C LEU A 47 -6.58 -0.56 -15.66
N ALA A 48 -7.91 -0.69 -15.75
CA ALA A 48 -8.85 0.42 -15.67
C ALA A 48 -9.14 0.84 -14.22
N GLY A 49 -8.18 1.49 -13.55
CA GLY A 49 -8.38 2.37 -12.38
C GLY A 49 -9.42 1.90 -11.35
N GLY A 50 -9.37 0.62 -10.99
CA GLY A 50 -10.33 -0.02 -10.10
C GLY A 50 -10.07 0.27 -8.63
N TYR A 51 -11.08 0.05 -7.79
CA TYR A 51 -10.87 -0.12 -6.36
C TYR A 51 -11.77 -1.27 -5.87
N PRO A 52 -11.24 -2.25 -5.11
CA PRO A 52 -9.81 -2.43 -4.88
C PRO A 52 -9.11 -2.92 -6.16
N ASP A 53 -7.78 -2.82 -6.19
CA ASP A 53 -6.94 -3.31 -7.29
C ASP A 53 -7.27 -4.78 -7.63
N ILE A 54 -7.40 -5.64 -6.61
CA ILE A 54 -7.72 -7.07 -6.78
C ILE A 54 -9.02 -7.45 -6.06
N LYS A 55 -10.14 -7.41 -6.81
CA LYS A 55 -11.50 -7.60 -6.27
C LYS A 55 -11.75 -8.95 -5.62
N ASN A 56 -11.32 -10.06 -6.23
CA ASN A 56 -11.57 -11.40 -5.68
C ASN A 56 -10.81 -11.66 -4.37
N GLN A 57 -9.73 -10.92 -4.13
CA GLN A 57 -8.96 -10.94 -2.89
C GLN A 57 -9.29 -9.77 -1.97
N ALA A 58 -10.18 -8.85 -2.36
CA ALA A 58 -10.43 -7.59 -1.68
C ALA A 58 -9.11 -6.97 -1.17
N LEU A 59 -8.18 -6.78 -2.11
CA LEU A 59 -6.81 -6.37 -1.84
C LEU A 59 -6.48 -5.12 -2.65
N GLU A 60 -6.12 -4.07 -1.94
CA GLU A 60 -5.48 -2.88 -2.48
C GLU A 60 -3.97 -3.01 -2.31
N VAL A 61 -3.21 -2.77 -3.38
CA VAL A 61 -1.75 -2.77 -3.40
C VAL A 61 -1.24 -1.35 -3.62
N LYS A 62 -0.29 -0.93 -2.79
CA LYS A 62 0.34 0.38 -2.91
C LYS A 62 1.84 0.27 -2.74
N ILE A 63 2.55 1.20 -3.36
CA ILE A 63 3.98 1.39 -3.14
C ILE A 63 4.15 2.62 -2.27
N GLN A 64 5.03 2.50 -1.28
CA GLN A 64 5.56 3.65 -0.58
C GLN A 64 6.96 3.98 -1.10
N ASP A 65 7.03 4.94 -2.02
CA ASP A 65 8.25 5.56 -2.52
C ASP A 65 8.33 7.06 -2.19
N SER A 66 7.28 7.60 -1.57
CA SER A 66 7.19 8.98 -1.12
C SER A 66 6.81 9.06 0.38
N PRO A 67 6.89 10.25 1.01
CA PRO A 67 6.50 10.45 2.40
C PRO A 67 5.04 10.00 2.68
N THR A 68 4.17 10.13 1.69
CA THR A 68 2.76 9.74 1.77
C THR A 68 2.41 8.59 0.83
N VAL A 69 1.48 7.74 1.25
CA VAL A 69 0.85 6.71 0.43
C VAL A 69 -0.57 7.14 0.13
N ASP A 70 -0.96 7.10 -1.14
CA ASP A 70 -2.34 7.27 -1.57
C ASP A 70 -3.09 5.95 -1.39
N LEU A 71 -4.18 5.97 -0.63
CA LEU A 71 -5.04 4.82 -0.33
C LEU A 71 -6.11 4.59 -1.42
N GLY A 72 -6.11 5.41 -2.47
CA GLY A 72 -7.01 5.33 -3.60
C GLY A 72 -8.35 6.01 -3.29
N LYS A 73 -9.44 5.29 -3.56
CA LYS A 73 -10.79 5.88 -3.60
C LYS A 73 -11.46 6.04 -2.24
N TYR A 74 -11.06 5.24 -1.24
CA TYR A 74 -11.72 5.20 0.05
C TYR A 74 -10.74 5.20 1.22
N SER A 75 -11.15 5.85 2.30
CA SER A 75 -10.44 5.83 3.58
C SER A 75 -10.98 4.70 4.48
N PRO A 76 -10.11 3.92 5.13
CA PRO A 76 -10.49 3.02 6.21
C PRO A 76 -11.03 3.71 7.47
N GLU A 77 -10.78 5.02 7.64
CA GLU A 77 -11.26 5.79 8.80
C GLU A 77 -12.79 5.82 8.84
N PHE A 78 -13.42 5.89 7.67
CA PHE A 78 -14.86 5.97 7.49
C PHE A 78 -15.38 4.66 6.92
N GLU A 79 -16.15 3.92 7.72
CA GLU A 79 -16.73 2.65 7.27
C GLU A 79 -17.72 2.86 6.12
N LYS A 80 -17.44 2.23 4.98
CA LYS A 80 -18.31 2.22 3.80
C LYS A 80 -18.28 0.85 3.15
N ILE A 81 -19.41 0.40 2.62
CA ILE A 81 -19.48 -0.82 1.80
C ILE A 81 -18.73 -0.57 0.50
N ILE A 82 -17.96 -1.56 0.04
CA ILE A 82 -17.19 -1.46 -1.19
C ILE A 82 -17.98 -2.06 -2.36
N PRO A 83 -18.34 -1.25 -3.39
CA PRO A 83 -19.01 -1.76 -4.58
C PRO A 83 -18.19 -2.85 -5.27
N GLY A 84 -18.83 -3.98 -5.61
CA GLY A 84 -18.17 -5.10 -6.27
C GLY A 84 -17.38 -6.05 -5.36
N CYS A 85 -17.31 -5.78 -4.05
CA CYS A 85 -16.70 -6.66 -3.06
C CYS A 85 -17.72 -6.99 -1.96
N ASN A 86 -18.58 -7.99 -2.20
CA ASN A 86 -19.65 -8.34 -1.27
C ASN A 86 -19.09 -8.77 0.11
N GLY A 87 -19.66 -8.25 1.19
CA GLY A 87 -19.18 -8.49 2.56
C GLY A 87 -17.93 -7.70 2.97
N PHE A 88 -17.38 -6.87 2.08
CA PHE A 88 -16.24 -6.00 2.40
C PHE A 88 -16.67 -4.54 2.63
N THR A 89 -16.07 -3.94 3.65
CA THR A 89 -16.11 -2.52 3.96
C THR A 89 -14.69 -1.95 3.90
N THR A 90 -14.57 -0.62 3.87
CA THR A 90 -13.28 0.08 3.98
C THR A 90 -12.46 -0.35 5.21
N ARG A 91 -13.12 -0.84 6.27
CA ARG A 91 -12.46 -1.32 7.50
C ARG A 91 -11.87 -2.72 7.37
N ASN A 92 -12.48 -3.62 6.61
CA ASN A 92 -12.00 -5.00 6.46
C ASN A 92 -11.33 -5.28 5.10
N MET A 93 -11.29 -4.30 4.20
CA MET A 93 -10.49 -4.30 2.98
C MET A 93 -9.02 -4.55 3.32
N ARG A 94 -8.33 -5.37 2.52
CA ARG A 94 -6.91 -5.70 2.75
C ARG A 94 -6.05 -4.68 2.03
N TYR A 95 -5.00 -4.23 2.70
CA TYR A 95 -3.98 -3.37 2.14
C TYR A 95 -2.65 -4.10 2.17
N PHE A 96 -1.94 -4.09 1.05
CA PHE A 96 -0.51 -4.36 1.00
C PHE A 96 0.23 -3.10 0.57
N ILE A 97 1.05 -2.55 1.46
CA ILE A 97 1.91 -1.40 1.16
C ILE A 97 3.35 -1.88 1.09
N ALA A 98 3.93 -1.90 -0.11
CA ALA A 98 5.32 -2.23 -0.35
C ALA A 98 6.23 -1.10 0.13
N LEU A 99 7.24 -1.44 0.94
CA LEU A 99 8.23 -0.50 1.46
C LEU A 99 9.46 -0.55 0.55
N THR A 100 9.58 0.42 -0.35
CA THR A 100 10.65 0.46 -1.34
C THR A 100 11.76 1.39 -0.88
N ASN A 101 13.01 0.95 -1.03
CA ASN A 101 14.16 1.78 -0.77
C ASN A 101 14.32 2.80 -1.91
N PRO A 102 14.32 4.12 -1.65
CA PRO A 102 14.39 5.14 -2.69
C PRO A 102 15.75 5.20 -3.40
N VAL A 103 16.81 4.63 -2.82
CA VAL A 103 18.16 4.61 -3.38
C VAL A 103 18.36 3.37 -4.25
N THR A 104 18.00 2.19 -3.75
CA THR A 104 18.22 0.92 -4.46
C THR A 104 17.04 0.50 -5.33
N ASN A 105 15.86 1.10 -5.14
CA ASN A 105 14.58 0.73 -5.77
C ASN A 105 14.10 -0.68 -5.45
N ILE A 106 14.68 -1.33 -4.44
CA ILE A 106 14.29 -2.67 -4.01
C ILE A 106 13.16 -2.59 -2.98
N VAL A 107 12.18 -3.48 -3.08
CA VAL A 107 11.18 -3.67 -2.03
C VAL A 107 11.82 -4.41 -0.85
N GLU A 108 12.10 -3.69 0.23
CA GLU A 108 12.78 -4.23 1.43
C GLU A 108 11.79 -4.85 2.42
N GLY A 109 10.51 -4.52 2.31
CA GLY A 109 9.48 -4.97 3.23
C GLY A 109 8.08 -4.65 2.74
N GLY A 110 7.09 -4.93 3.59
CA GLY A 110 5.72 -4.55 3.30
C GLY A 110 4.83 -4.62 4.53
N VAL A 111 3.77 -3.81 4.54
CA VAL A 111 2.70 -3.87 5.55
C VAL A 111 1.50 -4.54 4.90
N LEU A 112 1.12 -5.72 5.41
CA LEU A 112 -0.09 -6.45 5.00
C LEU A 112 -1.09 -6.49 6.15
N CYS A 113 -2.15 -5.71 6.08
CA CYS A 113 -3.16 -5.63 7.14
C CYS A 113 -4.55 -5.26 6.61
N PRO A 114 -5.63 -5.51 7.37
CA PRO A 114 -6.93 -4.92 7.06
C PRO A 114 -6.91 -3.40 7.30
N GLY A 115 -7.82 -2.68 6.64
CA GLY A 115 -7.92 -1.21 6.71
C GLY A 115 -8.06 -0.66 8.13
N ASN A 116 -8.83 -1.32 9.00
CA ASN A 116 -9.00 -0.92 10.40
C ASN A 116 -7.73 -1.09 11.27
N LYS A 117 -6.69 -1.75 10.75
CA LYS A 117 -5.37 -1.87 11.37
C LYS A 117 -4.32 -0.99 10.69
N LEU A 118 -4.65 -0.32 9.60
CA LEU A 118 -3.68 0.50 8.89
C LEU A 118 -3.16 1.65 9.77
N GLY A 119 -4.04 2.22 10.60
CA GLY A 119 -3.71 3.24 11.60
C GLY A 119 -2.68 2.84 12.67
N SER A 120 -2.34 1.55 12.82
CA SER A 120 -1.26 1.14 13.74
C SER A 120 0.14 1.21 13.12
N HIS A 121 0.23 1.40 11.80
CA HIS A 121 1.48 1.44 11.05
C HIS A 121 1.66 2.77 10.29
N PHE A 122 0.54 3.43 9.97
CA PHE A 122 0.51 4.69 9.24
C PHE A 122 -0.38 5.70 9.95
N THR A 123 -0.02 6.96 9.85
CA THR A 123 -0.81 8.10 10.32
C THR A 123 -1.61 8.67 9.15
N TYR A 124 -2.93 8.83 9.30
CA TYR A 124 -3.75 9.48 8.26
C TYR A 124 -3.44 10.96 8.15
N VAL A 125 -3.42 11.50 6.93
CA VAL A 125 -3.15 12.92 6.69
C VAL A 125 -4.45 13.71 6.90
N PRO A 126 -4.49 14.67 7.84
CA PRO A 126 -5.69 15.47 8.10
C PRO A 126 -6.17 16.18 6.84
N ARG A 127 -7.49 16.20 6.60
CA ARG A 127 -8.16 16.82 5.42
C ARG A 127 -7.92 16.13 4.07
N GLU A 128 -6.97 15.20 3.98
CA GLU A 128 -6.78 14.29 2.85
C GLU A 128 -7.08 12.86 3.30
N SER A 129 -8.37 12.56 3.47
CA SER A 129 -8.85 11.27 4.01
C SER A 129 -8.36 10.04 3.26
N TYR A 130 -7.84 10.22 2.04
CA TYR A 130 -7.37 9.15 1.17
C TYR A 130 -5.86 8.99 1.19
N LYS A 131 -5.11 9.66 2.08
CA LYS A 131 -3.66 9.49 2.20
C LYS A 131 -3.25 9.14 3.62
N CYS A 132 -2.17 8.37 3.73
CA CYS A 132 -1.50 8.12 4.99
C CYS A 132 0.02 8.30 4.84
N GLN A 133 0.72 8.41 5.96
CA GLN A 133 2.18 8.52 6.00
C GLN A 133 2.73 7.50 7.00
N ARG A 134 3.96 7.02 6.79
CA ARG A 134 4.59 6.15 7.80
C ARG A 134 4.68 6.89 9.13
N SER A 135 4.31 6.20 10.20
CA SER A 135 4.50 6.75 11.53
C SER A 135 6.00 6.91 11.80
N ILE A 136 6.41 8.11 12.17
CA ILE A 136 7.78 8.39 12.59
C ILE A 136 7.94 7.82 14.01
N PRO A 137 8.94 6.96 14.26
CA PRO A 137 9.12 6.37 15.59
C PRO A 137 9.45 7.46 16.62
N MET A 138 8.91 7.34 17.83
CA MET A 138 9.18 8.33 18.90
C MET A 138 10.67 8.46 19.23
N SER A 139 11.46 7.39 19.02
CA SER A 139 12.91 7.41 19.19
C SER A 139 13.63 8.46 18.32
N PHE A 140 13.08 8.79 17.14
CA PHE A 140 13.59 9.88 16.31
C PHE A 140 13.44 11.23 17.04
N PHE A 141 12.24 11.50 17.58
CA PHE A 141 11.96 12.74 18.32
C PHE A 141 12.70 12.80 19.65
N GLU A 142 12.91 11.66 20.31
CA GLU A 142 13.71 11.58 21.54
C GLU A 142 15.16 12.00 21.30
N GLY A 143 15.75 11.63 20.15
CA GLY A 143 17.12 11.99 19.79
C GLY A 143 17.36 13.49 19.60
N ILE A 144 16.31 14.26 19.28
CA ILE A 144 16.36 15.71 19.07
C ILE A 144 15.70 16.50 20.19
N LYS A 145 15.26 15.83 21.26
CA LYS A 145 14.56 16.46 22.38
C LYS A 145 15.46 17.51 23.04
N GLY A 146 14.94 18.74 23.18
CA GLY A 146 15.69 19.87 23.75
C GLY A 146 16.68 20.54 22.80
N GLN A 147 16.71 20.14 21.52
CA GLN A 147 17.54 20.74 20.49
C GLN A 147 16.67 21.47 19.45
N SER A 148 17.18 22.58 18.90
CA SER A 148 16.58 23.25 17.74
C SER A 148 17.30 22.77 16.48
N VAL A 149 16.67 21.86 15.75
CA VAL A 149 17.22 21.24 14.54
C VAL A 149 16.35 21.61 13.33
N PHE A 150 16.99 21.97 12.22
CA PHE A 150 16.31 22.29 10.95
C PHE A 150 16.46 21.13 9.98
N ASN A 151 15.34 20.55 9.55
CA ASN A 151 15.26 19.36 8.68
C ASN A 151 16.19 18.20 9.16
N PRO A 152 15.99 17.72 10.40
CA PRO A 152 16.76 16.62 10.98
C PRO A 152 16.57 15.28 10.26
#